data_AF-A0A8D8PIW0-F1
#
_entry.id   AF-A0A8D8PIW0-F1
#
_cell.length_a   1.000
_cell.length_b   1.000
_cell.length_c   1.000
_cell.angle_alpha   90.00
_cell.angle_beta   90.00
_cell.angle_gamma   90.00
#
_symmetry.space_group_name_H-M   'P 1'
#
loop_
_entity.id
_entity.type
_entity.pdbx_description
1 polymer ?
#
loop_
_entity_poly.entity_id
_entity_poly.type
_entity_poly.pdbx_seq_one_letter_code
_entity_poly.pdbx_strand_id
1 'polypeptide(L)'
;FQFESKIVGGAIPKEYIPGVQNGLELIKEGGIISGFPLIDFKATLLDGAFHDVDSSPLAFELAAKGAFKEMANKAGPKMLEPIMKVEIITPEEYMGDVM
;
A
#
# COMPACT_ATOMS: atom_id res chain seq x y z
N PHE A 1 -0.61 -0.81 6.29
CA PHE A 1 -1.16 -1.63 5.20
C PHE A 1 -1.77 -2.87 5.78
N GLN A 2 -3.01 -3.18 5.44
CA GLN A 2 -3.67 -4.41 5.87
C GLN A 2 -4.05 -5.23 4.63
N PHE A 3 -3.59 -6.48 4.58
CA PHE A 3 -3.98 -7.43 3.55
C PHE A 3 -4.99 -8.43 4.11
N GLU A 4 -6.07 -8.67 3.38
CA GLU A 4 -7.08 -9.67 3.72
C GLU A 4 -7.39 -10.53 2.50
N SER A 5 -7.29 -11.85 2.62
CA SER A 5 -7.72 -12.77 1.56
C SER A 5 -9.09 -13.32 1.87
N LYS A 6 -10.05 -13.08 0.98
CA LYS A 6 -11.43 -13.62 1.02
C LYS A 6 -11.70 -14.55 -0.15
N ILE A 7 -10.66 -15.12 -0.76
CA ILE A 7 -10.80 -16.10 -1.85
C ILE A 7 -11.69 -17.25 -1.38
N VAL A 8 -12.75 -17.52 -2.14
CA VAL A 8 -13.69 -18.62 -1.91
C VAL A 8 -13.60 -19.60 -3.08
N GLY A 9 -13.76 -20.90 -2.85
CA GLY A 9 -13.90 -21.89 -3.93
C GLY A 9 -12.61 -22.28 -4.67
N GLY A 10 -11.43 -21.89 -4.19
CA GLY A 10 -10.15 -22.33 -4.77
C GLY A 10 -9.75 -21.63 -6.08
N ALA A 11 -10.35 -20.48 -6.38
CA ALA A 11 -10.06 -19.65 -7.55
C ALA A 11 -8.57 -19.25 -7.68
N ILE A 12 -7.86 -19.20 -6.54
CA ILE A 12 -6.40 -19.10 -6.48
C ILE A 12 -5.90 -20.08 -5.41
N PRO A 13 -4.92 -20.96 -5.72
CA PRO A 13 -4.22 -21.78 -4.74
C PRO A 13 -3.62 -20.93 -3.62
N LYS A 14 -3.72 -21.42 -2.39
CA LYS A 14 -3.20 -20.69 -1.21
C LYS A 14 -1.70 -20.40 -1.29
N GLU A 15 -0.98 -21.17 -2.08
CA GLU A 15 0.46 -21.03 -2.33
C GLU A 15 0.83 -19.76 -3.12
N TYR A 16 -0.09 -19.22 -3.93
CA TYR A 16 0.14 -18.00 -4.71
C TYR A 16 -0.33 -16.73 -3.99
N ILE A 17 -1.13 -16.84 -2.92
CA ILE A 17 -1.58 -15.70 -2.12
C ILE A 17 -0.40 -14.86 -1.57
N PRO A 18 0.69 -15.47 -1.04
CA PRO A 18 1.87 -14.71 -0.65
C PRO A 18 2.50 -13.90 -1.79
N GLY A 19 2.43 -14.38 -3.04
CA GLY A 19 2.94 -13.66 -4.21
C GLY A 19 2.18 -12.36 -4.47
N VAL A 20 0.85 -12.38 -4.29
CA VAL A 20 0.00 -11.18 -4.35
C VAL A 20 0.37 -10.19 -3.25
N GLN A 21 0.55 -10.67 -2.02
CA GLN A 21 0.93 -9.83 -0.89
C GLN A 21 2.30 -9.18 -1.10
N ASN A 22 3.29 -9.93 -1.56
CA ASN A 22 4.62 -9.42 -1.89
C ASN A 22 4.57 -8.35 -2.98
N GLY A 23 3.73 -8.54 -4.01
CA GLY A 23 3.55 -7.54 -5.07
C GLY A 23 3.02 -6.21 -4.56
N LEU A 24 2.08 -6.26 -3.61
CA LEU A 24 1.53 -5.08 -2.93
C LEU A 24 2.57 -4.42 -2.00
N GLU A 25 3.38 -5.22 -1.30
CA GLU A 25 4.42 -4.71 -0.40
C GLU A 25 5.53 -3.97 -1.16
N LEU A 26 5.95 -4.49 -2.32
CA LEU A 26 6.94 -3.83 -3.17
C LEU A 26 6.43 -2.49 -3.73
N ILE A 27 5.14 -2.38 -4.06
CA ILE A 27 4.57 -1.10 -4.48
C ILE A 27 4.39 -0.14 -3.31
N LYS A 28 3.98 -0.67 -2.15
CA LYS A 28 3.88 0.11 -0.94
C LYS A 28 5.21 0.80 -0.63
N GLU A 29 6.34 0.12 -0.79
CA GLU A 29 7.68 0.72 -0.61
C GLU A 29 8.08 1.64 -1.77
N GLY A 30 7.83 1.23 -3.01
CA GLY A 30 8.23 1.99 -4.20
C GLY A 30 7.46 3.30 -4.41
N GLY A 31 6.29 3.44 -3.79
CA GLY A 31 5.46 4.63 -3.91
C GLY A 31 4.86 4.80 -5.30
N ILE A 32 3.83 5.64 -5.39
CA ILE A 32 3.21 6.01 -6.68
C ILE A 32 3.36 7.50 -6.92
N ILE A 33 3.26 8.30 -5.86
CA ILE A 33 3.55 9.73 -5.89
C ILE A 33 5.00 9.93 -5.42
N SER A 34 5.85 10.36 -6.33
CA SER A 34 7.21 10.84 -6.02
C SER A 34 8.12 9.85 -5.27
N GLY A 35 7.84 8.56 -5.32
CA GLY A 35 8.65 7.51 -4.71
C GLY A 35 8.53 7.39 -3.18
N PHE A 36 7.53 8.04 -2.57
CA PHE A 36 7.31 7.93 -1.12
C PHE A 36 6.46 6.70 -0.77
N PRO A 37 6.74 6.06 0.38
CA PRO A 37 6.02 4.86 0.78
C PRO A 37 4.55 5.16 0.99
N LEU A 38 3.70 4.26 0.50
CA LEU A 38 2.26 4.34 0.68
C LEU A 38 1.88 3.77 2.04
N ILE A 39 1.11 4.53 2.79
CA ILE A 39 0.60 4.15 4.11
C ILE A 39 -0.92 4.19 4.15
N ASP A 40 -1.51 3.61 5.20
CA ASP A 40 -2.94 3.70 5.51
C ASP A 40 -3.93 3.24 4.43
N PHE A 41 -3.64 2.10 3.79
CA PHE A 41 -4.59 1.41 2.92
C PHE A 41 -4.83 -0.05 3.33
N LYS A 42 -6.02 -0.55 2.97
CA LYS A 42 -6.42 -1.96 3.10
C LYS A 42 -6.62 -2.54 1.70
N ALA A 43 -6.00 -3.69 1.41
CA ALA A 43 -6.23 -4.45 0.20
C ALA A 43 -6.93 -5.77 0.53
N THR A 44 -8.00 -6.08 -0.19
CA THR A 44 -8.75 -7.32 -0.03
C THR A 44 -8.73 -8.10 -1.33
N LEU A 45 -8.18 -9.31 -1.28
CA LEU A 45 -8.19 -10.25 -2.40
C LEU A 45 -9.55 -10.96 -2.40
N LEU A 46 -10.40 -10.61 -3.35
CA LEU A 46 -11.78 -11.10 -3.44
C LEU A 46 -11.90 -12.32 -4.36
N ASP A 47 -11.22 -12.27 -5.51
CA ASP A 47 -11.35 -13.26 -6.57
C ASP A 47 -10.09 -13.30 -7.46
N GLY A 48 -10.00 -14.29 -8.33
CA GLY A 48 -9.01 -14.37 -9.39
C GLY A 48 -9.09 -15.66 -10.20
N ALA A 49 -8.10 -15.90 -11.03
CA ALA A 49 -7.99 -17.11 -11.83
C ALA A 49 -6.52 -17.52 -11.92
N PHE A 50 -6.29 -18.82 -12.02
CA PHE A 50 -4.98 -19.39 -12.25
C PHE A 50 -5.04 -20.47 -13.33
N HIS A 51 -3.88 -20.75 -13.92
CA HIS A 51 -3.66 -21.80 -14.89
C HIS A 51 -2.47 -22.63 -14.41
N ASP A 52 -2.64 -23.96 -14.31
CA ASP A 52 -1.67 -24.85 -13.67
C ASP A 52 -0.25 -24.79 -14.26
N VAL A 53 -0.14 -24.50 -15.56
CA VAL A 53 1.15 -24.55 -16.28
C VAL A 53 1.79 -23.18 -16.42
N ASP A 54 0.97 -22.13 -16.53
CA ASP A 54 1.44 -20.78 -16.85
C ASP A 54 1.45 -19.84 -15.64
N SER A 55 0.81 -20.23 -14.54
CA SER A 55 0.76 -19.43 -13.32
C SER A 55 1.98 -19.69 -12.44
N SER A 56 2.64 -18.60 -12.07
CA SER A 56 3.78 -18.61 -11.17
C SER A 56 3.60 -17.56 -10.07
N PRO A 57 4.30 -17.68 -8.93
CA PRO A 57 4.25 -16.66 -7.89
C PRO A 57 4.63 -15.27 -8.40
N LEU A 58 5.59 -15.20 -9.35
CA LEU A 58 6.00 -13.96 -9.99
C LEU A 58 4.89 -13.35 -10.86
N ALA A 59 4.09 -14.17 -11.54
CA ALA A 59 2.96 -13.70 -12.33
C ALA A 59 1.90 -13.00 -11.45
N PHE A 60 1.59 -13.59 -10.29
CA PHE A 60 0.69 -12.99 -9.31
C PHE A 60 1.25 -11.72 -8.67
N GLU A 61 2.56 -11.68 -8.44
CA GLU A 61 3.24 -10.47 -7.98
C GLU A 61 3.08 -9.32 -9.01
N LEU A 62 3.34 -9.59 -10.28
CA LEU A 62 3.19 -8.61 -11.37
C LEU A 62 1.73 -8.19 -11.57
N ALA A 63 0.78 -9.14 -11.46
CA ALA A 63 -0.66 -8.85 -11.56
C ALA A 63 -1.12 -7.93 -10.42
N ALA A 64 -0.72 -8.21 -9.18
CA ALA A 64 -0.99 -7.35 -8.03
C ALA A 64 -0.42 -5.95 -8.23
N LYS A 65 0.80 -5.87 -8.79
CA LYS A 65 1.45 -4.59 -9.11
C LYS A 65 0.67 -3.77 -10.13
N GLY A 66 0.21 -4.41 -11.21
CA GLY A 66 -0.61 -3.77 -12.24
C GLY A 66 -1.93 -3.26 -11.68
N ALA A 67 -2.66 -4.13 -10.97
CA ALA A 67 -3.96 -3.79 -10.38
C ALA A 67 -3.88 -2.60 -9.42
N PHE A 68 -2.83 -2.55 -8.59
CA PHE A 68 -2.65 -1.46 -7.66
C PHE A 68 -2.35 -0.13 -8.37
N LYS A 69 -1.51 -0.13 -9.43
CA LYS A 69 -1.22 1.09 -10.21
C LYS A 69 -2.47 1.68 -10.86
N GLU A 70 -3.32 0.85 -11.45
CA GLU A 70 -4.58 1.31 -12.05
C GLU A 70 -5.54 1.90 -11.01
N MET A 71 -5.67 1.23 -9.86
CA MET A 71 -6.52 1.69 -8.77
C MET A 71 -5.99 2.94 -8.10
N ALA A 72 -4.68 3.05 -7.92
CA ALA A 72 -4.07 4.21 -7.28
C ALA A 72 -4.37 5.50 -8.04
N ASN A 73 -4.35 5.49 -9.37
CA ASN A 73 -4.72 6.66 -10.18
C ASN A 73 -6.19 7.07 -9.97
N LYS A 74 -7.08 6.09 -9.74
CA LYS A 74 -8.51 6.33 -9.49
C LYS A 74 -8.81 6.71 -8.04
N ALA A 75 -7.98 6.28 -7.10
CA ALA A 75 -8.20 6.45 -5.66
C ALA A 75 -7.87 7.88 -5.16
N GLY A 76 -7.24 8.72 -5.99
CA GLY A 76 -6.87 10.09 -5.60
C GLY A 76 -5.85 10.12 -4.45
N PRO A 77 -4.63 9.58 -4.66
CA PRO A 77 -3.65 9.48 -3.60
C PRO A 77 -3.20 10.88 -3.16
N LYS A 78 -2.96 11.05 -1.86
CA LYS A 78 -2.55 12.33 -1.26
C LYS A 78 -1.17 12.17 -0.62
N MET A 79 -0.37 13.22 -0.75
CA MET A 79 0.90 13.33 -0.05
C MET A 79 0.64 13.61 1.42
N LEU A 80 1.37 12.93 2.30
CA LEU A 80 1.32 13.14 3.73
C LEU A 80 2.68 13.66 4.20
N GLU A 81 2.66 14.71 5.00
CA GLU A 81 3.84 15.29 5.62
C GLU A 81 3.80 15.03 7.12
N PRO A 82 4.96 14.74 7.76
CA PRO A 82 5.01 14.53 9.19
C PRO A 82 4.76 15.84 9.93
N ILE A 83 3.69 15.88 10.74
CA ILE A 83 3.43 17.00 11.65
C ILE A 83 4.13 16.72 12.98
N MET A 84 5.09 17.59 13.32
CA MET A 84 5.81 17.50 14.58
C MET A 84 5.01 18.17 15.69
N LYS A 85 4.80 17.45 16.79
CA LYS A 85 4.32 18.07 18.03
C LYS A 85 5.49 18.80 18.68
N VAL A 86 5.56 20.12 18.48
CA VAL A 86 6.59 20.97 19.06
C VAL A 86 6.07 21.59 20.35
N GLU A 87 6.82 21.42 21.44
CA GLU A 87 6.57 22.09 22.70
C GLU A 87 7.67 23.13 22.91
N ILE A 88 7.27 24.38 23.13
CA ILE A 88 8.20 25.50 23.28
C ILE A 88 7.96 26.14 24.64
N ILE A 89 9.03 26.24 25.44
CA ILE A 89 9.02 26.92 26.72
C ILE A 89 9.87 28.17 26.56
N THR A 90 9.23 29.34 26.66
CA THR A 90 9.90 30.63 26.51
C THR A 90 9.39 31.61 27.58
N PRO A 91 10.23 32.52 28.08
CA PRO A 91 9.80 33.65 28.92
C PRO A 91 8.71 34.49 28.24
N GLU A 92 7.83 35.12 29.03
CA GLU A 92 6.69 35.93 28.52
C GLU A 92 7.14 37.06 27.57
N GLU A 93 8.33 37.63 27.79
CA GLU A 93 8.89 38.68 26.93
C GLU A 93 9.12 38.24 25.48
N TYR A 94 9.31 36.94 25.22
CA TYR A 94 9.54 36.39 23.88
C TYR A 94 8.33 35.61 23.33
N MET A 95 7.20 35.56 24.05
CA MET A 95 6.00 34.86 23.55
C MET A 95 5.52 35.41 22.20
N GLY A 96 5.64 36.72 21.98
CA GLY A 96 5.22 37.37 20.74
C GLY A 96 6.07 36.99 19.52
N ASP A 97 7.38 36.79 19.71
CA ASP A 97 8.33 36.44 18.63
C ASP A 97 8.35 34.93 18.34
N VAL A 98 7.85 34.11 19.26
CA VAL A 98 7.85 32.64 19.19
C VAL A 98 6.54 32.06 18.64
N MET A 99 5.44 32.83 18.66
CA MET A 99 4.12 32.43 18.12
C MET A 99 4.00 32.58 16.60
#